data_AF-A0A7G9ZE01-F1
#
_entry.id   AF-A0A7G9ZE01-F1
#
_cell.length_a   1.000
_cell.length_b   1.000
_cell.length_c   1.000
_cell.angle_alpha   90.00
_cell.angle_beta   90.00
_cell.angle_gamma   90.00
#
_symmetry.space_group_name_H-M   'P 1'
#
loop_
_entity.id
_entity.type
_entity.pdbx_description
1 polymer ?
#
loop_
_entity_poly.entity_id
_entity_poly.type
_entity_poly.pdbx_seq_one_letter_code
_entity_poly.pdbx_strand_id
1 'polypeptide(L)'
;RLKESKFFIDNQLLDDIDQDDFDAELWGDHRTYLSLWNELTETRVEERLVFSHGDITDSNIFIDKFNEIYFLDLGRAGLADEFVDISFVERCLREDASEETAKIFLK
;
A
#
# COMPACT_ATOMS: atom_id res chain seq x y z
N ARG A 1 -4.78 9.77 -3.03
CA ARG A 1 -5.28 8.37 -3.07
C ARG A 1 -6.79 8.30 -2.86
N LEU A 2 -7.36 8.59 -1.67
CA LEU A 2 -8.83 8.51 -1.49
C LEU A 2 -9.66 9.37 -2.46
N LYS A 3 -9.19 10.56 -2.84
CA LYS A 3 -9.86 11.39 -3.86
C LYS A 3 -9.87 10.75 -5.24
N GLU A 4 -8.77 10.11 -5.61
CA GLU A 4 -8.60 9.44 -6.90
C GLU A 4 -9.40 8.14 -6.95
N SER A 5 -9.36 7.32 -5.89
CA SER A 5 -10.21 6.13 -5.82
C SER A 5 -11.70 6.48 -5.84
N LYS A 6 -12.11 7.59 -5.21
CA LYS A 6 -13.49 8.10 -5.32
C LYS A 6 -13.87 8.45 -6.76
N PHE A 7 -12.95 9.07 -7.50
CA PHE A 7 -13.15 9.36 -8.92
C PHE A 7 -13.36 8.07 -9.74
N PHE A 8 -12.57 7.02 -9.50
CA PHE A 8 -12.77 5.75 -10.20
C PHE A 8 -14.10 5.08 -9.88
N ILE A 9 -14.51 5.10 -8.60
CA ILE A 9 -15.83 4.58 -8.17
C ILE A 9 -16.97 5.37 -8.85
N ASP A 10 -16.92 6.70 -8.80
CA ASP A 10 -18.00 7.55 -9.30
C ASP A 10 -18.16 7.49 -10.82
N ASN A 11 -17.06 7.22 -11.54
CA ASN A 11 -17.05 7.13 -12.99
C ASN A 11 -17.11 5.68 -13.51
N GLN A 12 -17.30 4.69 -12.62
CA GLN A 12 -17.36 3.26 -13.00
C GLN A 12 -16.12 2.81 -13.81
N LEU A 13 -14.94 3.23 -13.36
CA LEU A 13 -13.64 2.91 -13.98
C LEU A 13 -12.92 1.75 -13.29
N LEU A 14 -13.58 1.07 -12.34
CA LEU A 14 -13.07 -0.10 -11.66
C LEU A 14 -13.74 -1.34 -12.27
N ASP A 15 -12.95 -2.40 -12.45
CA ASP A 15 -13.49 -3.72 -12.80
C ASP A 15 -14.34 -4.27 -11.65
N ASP A 16 -15.22 -5.24 -11.94
CA ASP A 16 -15.94 -5.94 -10.89
C ASP A 16 -14.97 -6.73 -10.01
N ILE A 17 -15.25 -6.78 -8.70
CA ILE A 17 -14.44 -7.58 -7.77
C ILE A 17 -14.64 -9.05 -8.11
N ASP A 18 -13.57 -9.71 -8.53
CA ASP A 18 -13.54 -11.16 -8.70
C ASP A 18 -13.72 -11.82 -7.33
N GLN A 19 -14.88 -12.44 -7.13
CA GLN A 19 -15.22 -13.08 -5.86
C GLN A 19 -14.47 -14.41 -5.68
N ASP A 20 -13.97 -15.01 -6.76
CA ASP A 20 -13.25 -16.28 -6.73
C ASP A 20 -11.77 -16.10 -6.34
N ASP A 21 -11.20 -14.90 -6.58
CA ASP A 21 -9.84 -14.49 -6.18
C ASP A 21 -9.85 -13.50 -5.00
N PHE A 22 -10.96 -13.46 -4.26
CA PHE A 22 -11.16 -12.52 -3.18
C PHE A 22 -10.43 -12.95 -1.90
N ASP A 23 -9.35 -12.26 -1.54
CA ASP A 23 -8.66 -12.48 -0.27
C ASP A 23 -9.49 -11.91 0.90
N ALA A 24 -10.29 -12.77 1.51
CA ALA A 24 -11.14 -12.42 2.64
C ALA A 24 -10.36 -12.04 3.90
N GLU A 25 -9.09 -12.45 4.03
CA GLU A 25 -8.24 -12.07 5.16
C GLU A 25 -7.80 -10.60 5.03
N LEU A 26 -7.46 -10.17 3.81
CA LEU A 26 -7.08 -8.77 3.53
C LEU A 26 -8.27 -7.82 3.47
N TRP A 27 -9.42 -8.27 2.95
CA TRP A 27 -10.59 -7.40 2.76
C TRP A 27 -11.58 -7.42 3.92
N GLY A 28 -11.44 -8.35 4.87
CA GLY A 28 -12.34 -8.51 6.01
C GLY A 28 -13.80 -8.65 5.57
N ASP A 29 -14.67 -7.82 6.15
CA ASP A 29 -16.12 -7.84 5.87
C ASP A 29 -16.54 -6.98 4.67
N HIS A 30 -15.60 -6.28 4.03
CA HIS A 30 -15.91 -5.47 2.85
C HIS A 30 -16.23 -6.36 1.65
N ARG A 31 -17.23 -5.98 0.86
CA ARG A 31 -17.62 -6.70 -0.38
C ARG A 31 -17.70 -5.80 -1.59
N THR A 32 -17.44 -4.50 -1.42
CA THR A 32 -17.47 -3.51 -2.48
C THR A 32 -16.34 -2.48 -2.28
N TYR A 33 -15.85 -1.88 -3.37
CA TYR A 33 -14.91 -0.76 -3.28
C TYR A 33 -15.48 0.40 -2.46
N LEU A 34 -16.79 0.65 -2.57
CA LEU A 34 -17.46 1.72 -1.82
C LEU A 34 -17.47 1.48 -0.31
N SER A 35 -17.71 0.23 0.14
CA SER A 35 -17.69 -0.09 1.56
C SER A 35 -16.29 0.11 2.17
N LEU A 36 -15.24 -0.29 1.47
CA LEU A 36 -13.86 -0.08 1.89
C LEU A 36 -13.50 1.41 1.87
N TRP A 37 -13.90 2.13 0.82
CA TRP A 37 -13.65 3.57 0.69
C TRP A 37 -14.30 4.38 1.82
N ASN A 38 -15.53 4.03 2.22
CA ASN A 38 -16.22 4.67 3.33
C ASN A 38 -15.45 4.48 4.64
N GLU A 39 -15.05 3.25 4.97
CA GLU A 39 -14.28 2.97 6.19
C GLU A 39 -12.97 3.74 6.22
N LEU A 40 -12.18 3.72 5.14
CA LEU A 40 -10.92 4.47 5.06
C LEU A 40 -11.11 5.98 5.20
N THR A 41 -12.28 6.50 4.85
CA THR A 41 -12.61 7.92 5.00
C THR A 41 -13.01 8.24 6.43
N GLU A 42 -13.72 7.34 7.10
CA GLU A 42 -14.18 7.49 8.49
C GLU A 42 -13.07 7.26 9.52
N THR A 43 -12.10 6.39 9.21
CA THR A 43 -10.99 6.01 10.10
C THR A 43 -9.70 6.80 9.86
N ARG A 44 -9.79 7.96 9.20
CA ARG A 44 -8.63 8.81 8.90
C ARG A 44 -7.84 9.15 10.17
N VAL A 45 -6.54 8.88 10.12
CA VAL A 45 -5.56 9.27 11.14
C VAL A 45 -4.90 10.61 10.77
N GLU A 46 -4.30 11.26 11.77
CA GLU A 46 -3.46 12.43 11.55
C GLU A 46 -2.18 12.02 10.80
N GLU A 47 -1.90 12.68 9.67
CA GLU A 47 -0.77 12.32 8.80
C GLU A 47 0.50 13.06 9.22
N ARG A 48 1.59 12.33 9.44
CA ARG A 48 2.94 12.88 9.56
C ARG A 48 3.62 12.87 8.19
N LEU A 49 3.52 13.99 7.49
CA LEU A 49 4.00 14.09 6.11
C LEU A 49 5.53 13.96 6.01
N VAL A 50 5.95 12.94 5.27
CA VAL A 50 7.33 12.69 4.85
C VAL A 50 7.35 12.42 3.35
N PHE A 51 8.54 12.34 2.75
CA PHE A 51 8.66 11.79 1.41
C PHE A 51 8.38 10.28 1.48
N SER A 52 7.46 9.81 0.65
CA SER A 52 7.12 8.41 0.46
C SER A 52 7.27 8.06 -1.02
N HIS A 53 7.82 6.88 -1.30
CA HIS A 53 7.83 6.25 -2.62
C HIS A 53 6.40 5.89 -3.05
N GLY A 54 5.62 5.35 -2.10
CA GLY A 54 4.21 5.08 -2.27
C GLY A 54 3.86 3.75 -2.94
N ASP A 55 4.87 2.93 -3.21
CA ASP A 55 4.81 1.53 -3.69
C ASP A 55 6.17 0.84 -3.52
N ILE A 56 6.70 0.86 -2.29
CA ILE A 56 8.08 0.43 -1.99
C ILE A 56 8.17 -1.10 -1.84
N THR A 57 8.34 -1.79 -2.97
CA THR A 57 8.47 -3.25 -3.07
C THR A 57 9.87 -3.66 -3.51
N ASP A 58 10.21 -4.94 -3.38
CA ASP A 58 11.47 -5.53 -3.85
C ASP A 58 11.68 -5.37 -5.37
N SER A 59 10.60 -5.34 -6.14
CA SER A 59 10.60 -5.10 -7.59
C SER A 59 10.83 -3.63 -7.99
N ASN A 60 10.65 -2.70 -7.05
CA ASN A 60 10.79 -1.26 -7.26
C ASN A 60 12.07 -0.67 -6.63
N ILE A 61 12.87 -1.50 -5.95
CA ILE A 61 14.13 -1.10 -5.32
C ILE A 61 15.29 -1.91 -5.91
N PHE A 62 16.39 -1.23 -6.24
CA PHE A 62 17.60 -1.86 -6.73
C PHE A 62 18.79 -1.43 -5.89
N ILE A 63 19.67 -2.38 -5.60
CA ILE A 63 20.93 -2.14 -4.92
C ILE A 63 22.05 -2.47 -5.90
N ASP A 64 22.95 -1.52 -6.11
CA ASP A 64 24.10 -1.75 -6.98
C ASP A 64 25.27 -2.44 -6.24
N LYS A 65 26.36 -2.69 -6.95
CA LYS A 65 27.56 -3.32 -6.38
C LYS A 65 28.29 -2.45 -5.33
N PHE A 66 27.90 -1.18 -5.19
CA PHE A 66 28.45 -0.23 -4.24
C PHE A 66 27.49 0.01 -3.06
N ASN A 67 26.41 -0.76 -2.95
CA ASN A 67 25.33 -0.60 -1.97
C ASN A 67 24.57 0.73 -2.09
N GLU A 68 24.55 1.34 -3.28
CA GLU A 68 23.66 2.47 -3.55
C GLU A 68 22.25 1.99 -3.87
N ILE A 69 21.24 2.67 -3.31
CA ILE A 69 19.82 2.33 -3.46
C ILE A 69 19.21 3.19 -4.56
N TYR A 70 18.53 2.54 -5.49
CA TYR A 70 17.83 3.15 -6.63
C TYR A 70 16.35 2.75 -6.60
N PHE A 71 15.49 3.64 -7.08
CA PHE A 71 14.03 3.47 -7.08
C PHE A 71 13.46 3.52 -8.49
N LEU A 72 12.50 2.65 -8.79
CA LEU A 72 11.67 2.67 -10.00
C LEU A 72 10.21 2.91 -9.65
N ASP A 73 9.38 3.22 -10.65
CA ASP A 73 7.94 3.44 -10.47
C ASP A 73 7.58 4.54 -9.46
N LEU A 74 8.12 5.75 -9.69
CA LEU A 74 7.87 6.92 -8.87
C LEU A 74 6.52 7.61 -9.16
N GLY A 75 5.60 6.97 -9.89
CA GLY A 75 4.30 7.56 -10.24
C GLY A 75 3.45 7.92 -9.02
N ARG A 76 3.72 7.27 -7.90
CA ARG A 76 3.05 7.44 -6.61
C ARG A 76 3.89 8.17 -5.55
N ALA A 77 5.10 8.59 -5.90
CA ALA A 77 6.02 9.22 -4.98
C ALA A 77 5.61 10.67 -4.66
N GLY A 78 5.79 11.08 -3.40
CA GLY A 78 5.42 12.42 -2.96
C GLY A 78 5.29 12.52 -1.44
N LEU A 79 4.57 13.55 -0.98
CA LEU A 79 4.26 13.69 0.44
C LEU A 79 3.14 12.74 0.83
N ALA A 80 3.40 11.90 1.83
CA ALA A 80 2.42 11.02 2.45
C ALA A 80 2.79 10.76 3.92
N ASP A 81 1.90 10.11 4.65
CA ASP A 81 2.21 9.62 5.99
C ASP A 81 3.36 8.61 5.97
N GLU A 82 4.17 8.60 7.04
CA GLU A 82 5.33 7.71 7.16
C GLU A 82 4.96 6.22 7.12
N PHE A 83 3.76 5.85 7.58
CA PHE A 83 3.31 4.47 7.58
C PHE A 83 2.94 3.95 6.19
N VAL A 84 2.83 4.81 5.17
CA VAL A 84 2.59 4.36 3.80
C VAL A 84 3.70 3.41 3.38
N ASP A 85 4.95 3.88 3.37
CA ASP A 85 6.08 3.05 2.93
C ASP A 85 6.41 1.93 3.93
N ILE A 86 6.32 2.20 5.24
CA ILE A 86 6.58 1.19 6.28
C ILE A 86 5.65 -0.01 6.13
N SER A 87 4.37 0.21 5.84
CA SER A 87 3.39 -0.89 5.68
C SER A 87 3.67 -1.75 4.44
N PHE A 88 4.14 -1.15 3.34
CA PHE A 88 4.57 -1.91 2.16
C PHE A 88 5.78 -2.79 2.46
N VAL A 89 6.82 -2.24 3.13
CA VAL A 89 8.02 -3.01 3.48
C VAL A 89 7.69 -4.14 4.45
N GLU A 90 6.92 -3.86 5.51
CA GLU A 90 6.49 -4.87 6.47
C GLU A 90 5.76 -6.03 5.78
N ARG A 91 4.80 -5.70 4.91
CA ARG A 91 4.02 -6.69 4.15
C ARG A 91 4.92 -7.58 3.30
N CYS A 92 5.79 -6.99 2.49
CA CYS A 92 6.73 -7.74 1.65
C CYS A 92 7.65 -8.63 2.48
N LEU A 93 8.19 -8.13 3.61
CA LEU A 93 9.02 -8.96 4.49
C LEU A 93 8.25 -10.11 5.13
N ARG A 94 6.99 -9.90 5.51
CA ARG A 94 6.14 -10.92 6.10
C ARG A 94 5.77 -12.01 5.10
N GLU A 95 5.48 -11.63 3.85
CA GLU A 95 5.03 -12.53 2.77
C GLU A 95 6.20 -13.28 2.11
N ASP A 96 7.31 -12.58 1.83
CA ASP A 96 8.42 -13.12 1.03
C ASP A 96 9.61 -13.63 1.87
N ALA A 97 9.72 -13.21 3.14
CA ALA A 97 10.81 -13.62 4.03
C ALA A 97 10.33 -14.38 5.28
N SER A 98 9.87 -13.68 6.32
CA SER A 98 9.26 -14.27 7.51
C SER A 98 8.61 -13.24 8.42
N GLU A 99 7.67 -13.68 9.26
CA GLU A 99 7.05 -12.84 10.28
C GLU A 99 8.09 -12.29 11.29
N GLU A 100 9.12 -13.06 11.64
CA GLU A 100 10.22 -12.59 12.48
C GLU A 100 11.01 -11.44 11.83
N THR A 101 11.22 -11.52 10.52
CA THR A 101 11.97 -10.49 9.78
C THR A 101 11.18 -9.18 9.74
N ALA A 102 9.87 -9.26 9.46
CA ALA A 102 8.97 -8.11 9.53
C ALA A 102 8.96 -7.48 10.94
N LYS A 103 8.91 -8.30 11.99
CA LYS A 103 9.00 -7.82 13.39
C LYS A 103 10.35 -7.17 13.73
N ILE A 104 11.45 -7.61 13.14
CA ILE A 104 12.77 -6.98 13.32
C ILE A 104 12.79 -5.61 12.65
N PHE A 105 12.20 -5.47 11.48
CA PHE A 105 12.13 -4.20 10.75
C PHE A 105 11.38 -3.10 11.52
N LEU A 106 10.34 -3.47 12.28
CA LEU A 106 9.54 -2.52 13.08
C LEU A 106 10.17 -2.10 14.42
N LYS A 107 11.33 -2.65 14.82
CA LYS A 107 12.00 -2.34 16.09
C LYS A 107 13.02 -1.21 15.96
#